data_AF-A0A7M2TAA9-F1
#
_entry.id   AF-A0A7M2TAA9-F1
#
_cell.length_a   1.000
_cell.length_b   1.000
_cell.length_c   1.000
_cell.angle_alpha   90.00
_cell.angle_beta   90.00
_cell.angle_gamma   90.00
#
_symmetry.space_group_name_H-M   'P 1'
#
loop_
_entity.id
_entity.type
_entity.pdbx_description
1 polymer ?
#
loop_
_entity_poly.entity_id
_entity_poly.type
_entity_poly.pdbx_seq_one_letter_code
_entity_poly.pdbx_strand_id
1 'polypeptide(L)'
;MKTARRIGVLFLTTAALAACSGDSGGNAVPSGWIRQEYRAGGGSYLDRSDPVTTVASEIEKHTAPQDRTSSGRMVFLRYRDDIVAVSPYLGGSRIEIDDYRGGYHRWRPHLSSVWPDPDSDSFRGGGPGSGK
;
A
#
# COMPACT_ATOMS: atom_id res chain seq x y z
N MET A 1 -13.00 -19.63 26.34
CA MET A 1 -14.28 -19.63 25.59
C MET A 1 -14.27 -18.42 24.67
N LYS A 2 -14.21 -18.64 23.35
CA LYS A 2 -13.97 -17.59 22.34
C LYS A 2 -15.33 -17.27 21.70
N THR A 3 -15.89 -16.11 22.00
CA THR A 3 -17.24 -15.73 21.59
C THR A 3 -17.22 -15.31 20.12
N ALA A 4 -17.76 -16.18 19.25
CA ALA A 4 -18.04 -15.86 17.86
C ALA A 4 -19.23 -14.90 17.78
N ARG A 5 -19.08 -13.78 17.07
CA ARG A 5 -20.23 -13.02 16.57
C ARG A 5 -20.24 -13.08 15.05
N ARG A 6 -21.05 -14.01 14.54
CA ARG A 6 -21.59 -13.98 13.19
C ARG A 6 -22.78 -13.03 13.21
N ILE A 7 -22.73 -11.97 12.41
CA ILE A 7 -23.93 -11.26 11.98
C ILE A 7 -23.81 -11.14 10.47
N GLY A 8 -24.63 -11.90 9.77
CA GLY A 8 -24.81 -11.79 8.34
C GLY A 8 -25.75 -10.63 8.01
N VAL A 9 -25.49 -9.98 6.90
CA VAL A 9 -26.45 -9.13 6.20
C VAL A 9 -26.29 -9.41 4.70
N LEU A 10 -27.32 -10.00 4.11
CA LEU A 10 -27.51 -10.10 2.66
C LEU A 10 -28.04 -8.76 2.17
N PHE A 11 -27.27 -8.05 1.34
CA PHE A 11 -27.79 -6.97 0.49
C PHE A 11 -27.57 -7.35 -0.97
N LEU A 12 -28.68 -7.58 -1.67
CA LEU A 12 -28.79 -7.76 -3.11
C LEU A 12 -29.15 -6.41 -3.72
N THR A 13 -28.18 -5.75 -4.38
CA THR A 13 -28.44 -4.62 -5.29
C THR A 13 -27.43 -4.64 -6.42
N THR A 14 -27.90 -5.02 -7.60
CA THR A 14 -27.23 -4.83 -8.89
C THR A 14 -27.38 -3.38 -9.34
N ALA A 15 -26.26 -2.66 -9.48
CA ALA A 15 -26.15 -1.49 -10.33
C ALA A 15 -24.72 -1.44 -10.88
N ALA A 16 -24.58 -1.75 -12.17
CA ALA A 16 -23.35 -1.57 -12.91
C ALA A 16 -23.15 -0.07 -13.17
N LEU A 17 -22.06 0.50 -12.66
CA LEU A 17 -21.42 1.68 -13.23
C LEU A 17 -19.93 1.39 -13.37
N ALA A 18 -19.44 1.60 -14.59
CA ALA A 18 -18.09 1.39 -15.02
C ALA A 18 -17.08 2.11 -14.12
N ALA A 19 -16.12 1.34 -13.60
CA ALA A 19 -14.78 1.86 -13.37
C ALA A 19 -13.87 1.12 -14.36
N CYS A 20 -13.72 1.69 -15.55
CA CYS A 20 -12.58 1.43 -16.40
C CYS A 20 -11.33 1.95 -15.67
N SER A 21 -10.74 1.17 -14.76
CA SER A 21 -9.35 1.39 -14.37
C SER A 21 -8.50 0.78 -15.48
N GLY A 22 -8.22 1.62 -16.47
CA GLY A 22 -7.37 1.29 -17.61
C GLY A 22 -5.96 0.91 -17.17
N ASP A 23 -5.37 0.07 -18.01
CA ASP A 23 -3.97 -0.34 -18.02
C ASP A 23 -3.53 -1.30 -16.91
N SER A 24 -3.82 -2.58 -17.16
CA SER A 24 -3.24 -3.74 -16.49
C SER A 24 -1.74 -3.88 -16.81
N GLY A 25 -0.93 -2.95 -16.32
CA GLY A 25 0.41 -3.30 -15.87
C GLY A 25 0.29 -3.71 -14.40
N GLY A 26 0.67 -4.93 -14.05
CA GLY A 26 0.37 -5.50 -12.73
C GLY A 26 0.88 -4.66 -11.55
N ASN A 27 0.23 -4.87 -10.39
CA ASN A 27 0.70 -4.46 -9.06
C ASN A 27 0.56 -2.96 -8.69
N ALA A 28 -0.57 -2.34 -9.03
CA ALA A 28 -0.95 -1.04 -8.48
C ALA A 28 -1.44 -1.17 -7.02
N VAL A 29 -1.26 -0.12 -6.21
CA VAL A 29 -1.75 -0.10 -4.83
C VAL A 29 -3.28 -0.24 -4.79
N PRO A 30 -3.86 -1.06 -3.87
CA PRO A 30 -5.31 -1.19 -3.73
C PRO A 30 -5.94 0.01 -2.99
N SER A 31 -5.67 1.24 -3.44
CA SER A 31 -6.08 2.49 -2.74
C SER A 31 -7.60 2.63 -2.59
N GLY A 32 -8.37 2.16 -3.57
CA GLY A 32 -9.83 2.13 -3.50
C GLY A 32 -10.34 1.22 -2.38
N TRP A 33 -9.76 0.02 -2.25
CA TRP A 33 -10.08 -0.92 -1.18
C TRP A 33 -9.60 -0.40 0.18
N ILE A 34 -8.38 0.14 0.28
CA ILE A 34 -7.85 0.76 1.52
C ILE A 34 -8.78 1.87 2.01
N ARG A 35 -9.32 2.69 1.10
CA ARG A 35 -10.27 3.76 1.44
C ARG A 35 -11.60 3.22 1.98
N GLN A 36 -12.03 2.07 1.49
CA GLN A 36 -13.28 1.44 1.91
C GLN A 36 -13.12 0.72 3.26
N GLU A 37 -11.98 0.05 3.46
CA GLU A 37 -11.70 -0.78 4.63
C GLU A 37 -11.29 0.06 5.85
N TYR A 38 -10.41 1.05 5.65
CA TYR A 38 -9.78 1.78 6.75
C TYR A 38 -10.31 3.22 6.88
N ARG A 39 -10.28 3.76 8.11
CA ARG A 39 -10.84 5.09 8.40
C ARG A 39 -9.88 6.20 7.97
N ALA A 40 -10.35 7.14 7.16
CA ALA A 40 -9.56 8.32 6.80
C ALA A 40 -9.24 9.21 8.04
N GLY A 41 -8.03 9.78 8.07
CA GLY A 41 -7.59 10.71 9.12
C GLY A 41 -6.29 11.44 8.77
N GLY A 42 -6.35 12.77 8.65
CA GLY A 42 -5.17 13.63 8.49
C GLY A 42 -4.30 13.29 7.28
N GLY A 43 -4.89 13.01 6.12
CA GLY A 43 -4.17 12.62 4.90
C GLY A 43 -3.72 11.15 4.86
N SER A 44 -4.08 10.35 5.86
CA SER A 44 -3.74 8.93 5.99
C SER A 44 -4.99 8.09 6.24
N TYR A 45 -4.83 6.77 6.31
CA TYR A 45 -5.87 5.85 6.79
C TYR A 45 -5.46 5.24 8.13
N LEU A 46 -6.43 4.89 8.95
CA LEU A 46 -6.24 4.47 10.33
C LEU A 46 -7.00 3.18 10.60
N ASP A 47 -6.32 2.28 11.28
CA ASP A 47 -6.89 1.16 12.02
C ASP A 47 -6.59 1.37 13.49
N ARG A 48 -7.59 1.31 14.38
CA ARG A 48 -7.40 1.55 15.82
C ARG A 48 -7.29 0.27 16.63
N SER A 49 -7.48 -0.89 15.99
CA SER A 49 -7.50 -2.20 16.62
C SER A 49 -6.31 -3.05 16.19
N ASP A 50 -6.03 -3.07 14.89
CA ASP A 50 -5.11 -4.06 14.33
C ASP A 50 -3.66 -3.59 14.31
N PRO A 51 -2.72 -4.47 14.70
CA PRO A 51 -1.30 -4.15 14.71
C PRO A 51 -0.75 -4.04 13.29
N VAL A 52 0.38 -3.36 13.16
CA VAL A 52 1.04 -3.05 11.88
C VAL A 52 1.21 -4.26 10.97
N THR A 53 1.61 -5.41 11.52
CA THR A 53 1.83 -6.64 10.76
C THR A 53 0.55 -7.26 10.23
N THR A 54 -0.57 -7.13 10.96
CA THR A 54 -1.89 -7.59 10.52
C THR A 54 -2.37 -6.74 9.36
N VAL A 55 -2.41 -5.42 9.54
CA VAL A 55 -2.84 -4.46 8.49
C VAL A 55 -2.01 -4.61 7.22
N ALA A 56 -0.68 -4.69 7.35
CA ALA A 56 0.18 -4.91 6.18
C ALA A 56 -0.12 -6.23 5.46
N SER A 57 -0.46 -7.29 6.22
CA SER A 57 -0.79 -8.60 5.64
C SER A 57 -2.17 -8.62 4.99
N GLU A 58 -3.12 -7.81 5.45
CA GLU A 58 -4.43 -7.65 4.82
C GLU A 58 -4.32 -6.96 3.47
N ILE A 59 -3.55 -5.85 3.42
CA ILE A 59 -3.25 -5.12 2.19
C ILE A 59 -2.54 -6.02 1.17
N GLU A 60 -1.51 -6.75 1.60
CA GLU A 60 -0.79 -7.73 0.78
C GLU A 60 -1.70 -8.84 0.25
N LYS A 61 -2.61 -9.37 1.08
CA LYS A 61 -3.55 -10.42 0.66
C LYS A 61 -4.56 -9.92 -0.38
N HIS A 62 -5.00 -8.67 -0.26
CA HIS A 62 -5.90 -8.07 -1.25
C HIS A 62 -5.19 -7.84 -2.59
N THR A 63 -3.97 -7.31 -2.53
CA THR A 63 -3.13 -7.09 -3.73
C THR A 63 -1.67 -7.25 -3.37
N ALA A 64 -1.06 -8.31 -3.91
CA ALA A 64 0.31 -8.68 -3.61
C ALA A 64 1.28 -7.58 -4.08
N PRO A 65 2.09 -6.98 -3.19
CA PRO A 65 3.08 -5.96 -3.53
C PRO A 65 4.25 -6.58 -4.31
N GLN A 66 5.08 -5.76 -4.94
CA GLN A 66 6.30 -6.19 -5.61
C GLN A 66 7.34 -6.64 -4.60
N ASP A 67 7.35 -5.98 -3.44
CA ASP A 67 8.22 -6.32 -2.32
C ASP A 67 7.62 -5.86 -1.00
N ARG A 68 8.05 -6.50 0.09
CA ARG A 68 7.66 -6.19 1.47
C ARG A 68 8.91 -6.17 2.34
N THR A 69 9.06 -5.09 3.11
CA THR A 69 10.14 -4.98 4.10
C THR A 69 9.62 -4.49 5.44
N SER A 70 10.27 -4.91 6.52
CA SER A 70 9.98 -4.45 7.87
C SER A 70 11.21 -3.73 8.43
N SER A 71 11.01 -2.54 8.99
CA SER A 71 12.09 -1.74 9.57
C SER A 71 11.59 -1.03 10.82
N GLY A 72 12.23 -1.30 11.96
CA GLY A 72 11.75 -0.83 13.27
C GLY A 72 10.35 -1.37 13.59
N ARG A 73 9.39 -0.46 13.84
CA ARG A 73 7.98 -0.80 14.12
C ARG A 73 7.07 -0.64 12.89
N MET A 74 7.66 -0.44 11.71
CA MET A 74 6.94 -0.18 10.47
C MET A 74 7.05 -1.36 9.51
N VAL A 75 6.05 -1.50 8.66
CA VAL A 75 6.09 -2.38 7.48
C VAL A 75 5.84 -1.52 6.25
N PHE A 76 6.63 -1.76 5.21
CA PHE A 76 6.52 -1.07 3.94
C PHE A 76 6.19 -2.08 2.85
N LEU A 77 5.23 -1.73 2.01
CA LEU A 77 4.82 -2.51 0.83
C LEU A 77 5.11 -1.68 -0.40
N ARG A 78 5.92 -2.20 -1.31
CA ARG A 78 6.24 -1.55 -2.57
C ARG A 78 5.28 -2.03 -3.64
N TYR A 79 4.50 -1.11 -4.18
CA TYR A 79 3.73 -1.31 -5.41
C TYR A 79 4.52 -0.75 -6.58
N ARG A 80 3.99 -0.94 -7.80
CA ARG A 80 4.67 -0.49 -9.03
C ARG A 80 5.03 1.00 -8.99
N ASP A 81 4.04 1.83 -8.64
CA ASP A 81 4.16 3.28 -8.68
C ASP A 81 4.08 3.94 -7.29
N ASP A 82 3.79 3.15 -6.24
CA ASP A 82 3.46 3.64 -4.90
C ASP A 82 4.19 2.86 -3.80
N ILE A 83 4.30 3.48 -2.64
CA ILE A 83 4.71 2.85 -1.38
C ILE A 83 3.57 2.98 -0.39
N VAL A 84 3.22 1.86 0.25
CA VAL A 84 2.36 1.86 1.44
C VAL A 84 3.22 1.68 2.67
N ALA A 85 3.23 2.68 3.55
CA ALA A 85 3.87 2.61 4.85
C ALA A 85 2.81 2.37 5.94
N VAL A 86 2.96 1.27 6.68
CA VAL A 86 2.14 0.94 7.84
C VAL A 86 2.96 1.17 9.10
N SER A 87 2.48 2.04 9.98
CA SER A 87 3.17 2.47 11.20
C SER A 87 2.25 2.40 12.42
N PRO A 88 2.79 2.31 13.65
CA PRO A 88 1.95 2.26 14.85
C PRO A 88 1.21 3.58 15.09
N TYR A 89 -0.07 3.51 15.46
CA TYR A 89 -0.88 4.69 15.79
C TYR A 89 -1.91 4.41 16.90
N LEU A 90 -1.75 5.05 18.06
CA LEU A 90 -2.69 5.00 19.21
C LEU A 90 -3.19 3.58 19.58
N GLY A 91 -2.33 2.57 19.49
CA GLY A 91 -2.65 1.17 19.79
C GLY A 91 -3.00 0.31 18.58
N GLY A 92 -3.29 0.91 17.43
CA GLY A 92 -3.44 0.24 16.14
C GLY A 92 -2.37 0.70 15.14
N SER A 93 -2.80 0.99 13.91
CA SER A 93 -1.95 1.28 12.77
C SER A 93 -2.40 2.53 11.99
N ARG A 94 -1.44 3.24 11.42
CA ARG A 94 -1.62 4.28 10.42
C ARG A 94 -1.04 3.78 9.10
N ILE A 95 -1.79 3.97 8.02
CA ILE A 95 -1.46 3.61 6.65
C ILE A 95 -1.27 4.90 5.86
N GLU A 96 -0.10 5.08 5.29
CA GLU A 96 0.23 6.19 4.41
C GLU A 96 0.54 5.64 3.03
N ILE A 97 -0.04 6.26 2.00
CA ILE A 97 0.23 5.93 0.59
C ILE A 97 0.93 7.14 0.02
N ASP A 98 2.07 6.92 -0.60
CA ASP A 98 2.83 7.94 -1.31
C ASP A 98 3.30 7.36 -2.64
N ASP A 99 3.57 8.23 -3.62
CA ASP A 99 4.21 7.75 -4.84
C ASP A 99 5.60 7.18 -4.51
N TYR A 100 6.12 6.30 -5.37
CA TYR A 100 7.37 5.59 -5.09
C TYR A 100 8.53 6.54 -4.81
N ARG A 101 8.61 7.66 -5.53
CA ARG A 101 9.70 8.63 -5.40
C ARG A 101 9.59 9.41 -4.09
N GLY A 102 8.45 10.05 -3.85
CA GLY A 102 8.15 10.80 -2.62
C GLY A 102 8.28 9.92 -1.39
N GLY A 103 7.67 8.74 -1.43
CA GLY A 103 7.73 7.75 -0.36
C GLY A 103 9.17 7.27 -0.10
N TYR A 104 9.94 6.97 -1.15
CA TYR A 104 11.33 6.55 -0.99
C TYR A 104 12.17 7.62 -0.31
N HIS A 105 12.03 8.89 -0.71
CA HIS A 105 12.75 9.99 -0.05
C HIS A 105 12.31 10.19 1.39
N ARG A 106 11.00 10.15 1.65
CA ARG A 106 10.42 10.32 2.98
C ARG A 106 10.89 9.24 3.96
N TRP A 107 10.95 7.98 3.52
CA TRP A 107 11.34 6.83 4.33
C TRP A 107 12.74 6.30 3.99
N ARG A 108 13.59 7.13 3.38
CA ARG A 108 14.95 6.75 2.94
C ARG A 108 15.76 6.01 4.02
N PRO A 109 15.76 6.42 5.31
CA PRO A 109 16.48 5.70 6.36
C PRO A 109 16.06 4.24 6.54
N HIS A 110 14.85 3.87 6.11
CA HIS A 110 14.32 2.51 6.18
C HIS A 110 14.48 1.73 4.87
N LEU A 111 14.55 2.43 3.73
CA LEU A 111 14.40 1.84 2.41
C LEU A 111 15.69 1.80 1.59
N SER A 112 16.68 2.63 1.92
CA SER A 112 17.84 2.85 1.05
C SER A 112 18.73 1.63 0.84
N SER A 113 18.68 0.64 1.73
CA SER A 113 19.46 -0.61 1.63
C SER A 113 18.69 -1.75 0.97
N VAL A 114 17.38 -1.61 0.76
CA VAL A 114 16.51 -2.71 0.32
C VAL A 114 15.81 -2.41 -1.00
N TRP A 115 15.51 -1.14 -1.29
CA TRP A 115 14.82 -0.73 -2.50
C TRP A 115 15.69 0.18 -3.38
N PRO A 116 15.54 0.10 -4.71
CA PRO A 116 16.33 0.91 -5.63
C PRO A 116 16.06 2.40 -5.44
N ASP A 117 17.11 3.20 -5.49
CA ASP A 117 17.00 4.65 -5.46
C ASP A 117 16.33 5.14 -6.76
N PRO A 118 15.14 5.80 -6.69
CA PRO A 118 14.43 6.30 -7.87
C PRO A 118 15.18 7.42 -8.60
N ASP A 119 16.24 7.99 -8.00
CA ASP A 119 17.11 8.99 -8.62
C ASP A 119 18.40 8.44 -9.19
N SER A 120 18.70 7.16 -9.00
CA SER A 120 19.89 6.55 -9.59
C SER A 120 19.83 6.55 -11.12
N ASP A 121 20.99 6.72 -11.78
CA ASP A 121 21.10 6.77 -13.24
C ASP A 121 20.58 5.50 -13.93
N SER A 122 20.64 4.36 -13.24
CA SER A 122 20.07 3.08 -13.68
C SER A 122 18.54 3.08 -13.74
N PHE A 123 17.86 3.97 -13.00
CA PHE A 123 16.42 4.17 -13.03
C PHE A 123 15.98 5.21 -14.08
N ARG A 124 16.91 6.09 -14.52
CA ARG A 124 16.66 7.16 -15.51
C ARG A 124 16.91 6.75 -16.97
N GLY A 125 17.35 5.51 -17.23
CA GLY A 125 17.91 5.12 -18.52
C GLY A 125 17.58 3.70 -18.97
N GLY A 126 16.32 3.30 -18.88
CA GLY A 126 15.80 2.08 -19.54
C GLY A 126 15.59 2.30 -21.04
N GLY A 127 16.66 2.61 -21.78
CA GLY A 127 16.63 2.67 -23.23
C GLY A 127 17.87 3.33 -23.80
N PRO A 128 18.76 2.59 -24.50
CA PRO A 128 19.61 3.22 -25.48
C PRO A 128 18.71 3.76 -26.59
N GLY A 129 18.22 4.97 -26.40
CA GLY A 129 17.93 5.86 -27.52
C GLY A 129 19.25 6.19 -28.19
N SER A 130 19.81 5.22 -28.93
CA SER A 130 20.72 5.50 -30.03
C SER A 130 19.88 6.21 -31.08
N GLY A 131 19.68 7.51 -30.85
CA GLY A 131 19.41 8.42 -31.94
C GLY A 131 20.63 8.41 -32.87
N LYS A 132 20.32 8.53 -34.17
CA LYS A 132 21.16 8.86 -35.33
C LYS A 132 22.32 7.93 -35.67
#